data_AF-A0A2R9SQX7-F1
#
_entry.id   AF-A0A2R9SQX7-F1
#
_cell.length_a   1.000
_cell.length_b   1.000
_cell.length_c   1.000
_cell.angle_alpha   90.00
_cell.angle_beta   90.00
_cell.angle_gamma   90.00
#
_symmetry.space_group_name_H-M   'P 1'
#
loop_
_entity.id
_entity.type
_entity.pdbx_description
1 polymer ?
#
loop_
_entity_poly.entity_id
_entity_poly.type
_entity_poly.pdbx_seq_one_letter_code
_entity_poly.pdbx_strand_id
1 'polypeptide(L)'
;MCGIKRSASEKYAIIQEIRLGKIGVKAAVEKYGISKSTLAKWRRRYEIYGYEGLEDRTHNRSYSAELKLQAVLDYLNSGRLKYQIIDKYK
;
A
#
# COMPACT_ATOMS: atom_id res chain seq x y z
N MET A 1 -13.53 -12.26 -9.57
CA MET A 1 -12.16 -12.79 -9.72
C MET A 1 -11.54 -12.97 -8.35
N CYS A 2 -11.24 -14.21 -7.95
CA CYS A 2 -10.65 -14.56 -6.66
C CYS A 2 -9.25 -13.93 -6.57
N GLY A 3 -8.99 -13.10 -5.56
CA GLY A 3 -7.68 -12.48 -5.37
C GLY A 3 -6.66 -13.56 -5.01
N ILE A 4 -5.67 -13.79 -5.87
CA ILE A 4 -4.56 -14.70 -5.58
C ILE A 4 -3.89 -14.20 -4.30
N LYS A 5 -4.05 -14.95 -3.21
CA LYS A 5 -3.45 -14.67 -1.91
C LYS A 5 -1.95 -14.97 -2.04
N ARG A 6 -1.12 -13.96 -1.82
CA ARG A 6 0.34 -14.07 -1.82
C ARG A 6 0.89 -13.79 -0.45
N SER A 7 1.93 -14.51 -0.07
CA SER A 7 2.66 -14.26 1.18
C SER A 7 3.36 -12.90 1.14
N ALA A 8 3.68 -12.36 2.33
CA ALA A 8 4.42 -11.10 2.44
C ALA A 8 5.81 -11.17 1.76
N SER A 9 6.47 -12.32 1.85
CA SER A 9 7.79 -12.57 1.26
C SER A 9 7.74 -12.55 -0.27
N GLU A 10 6.72 -13.18 -0.87
CA GLU A 10 6.52 -13.11 -2.33
C GLU A 10 6.23 -11.68 -2.79
N LYS A 11 5.35 -10.97 -2.08
CA LYS A 11 5.06 -9.55 -2.39
C LYS A 11 6.33 -8.70 -2.32
N TYR A 12 7.17 -8.93 -1.31
CA TYR A 12 8.44 -8.24 -1.11
C TYR A 12 9.43 -8.53 -2.23
N ALA A 13 9.62 -9.79 -2.60
CA ALA A 13 10.52 -10.19 -3.69
C ALA A 13 10.15 -9.50 -5.01
N ILE A 14 8.85 -9.46 -5.36
CA ILE A 14 8.36 -8.79 -6.57
C ILE A 14 8.67 -7.29 -6.52
N ILE A 15 8.42 -6.63 -5.38
CA ILE A 15 8.74 -5.21 -5.21
C ILE A 15 10.24 -4.95 -5.38
N GLN A 16 11.10 -5.81 -4.82
CA GLN A 16 12.54 -5.65 -4.94
C GLN A 16 13.05 -5.90 -6.37
N GLU A 17 12.52 -6.90 -7.08
CA GLU A 17 12.89 -7.11 -8.49
C GLU A 17 12.61 -5.88 -9.35
N ILE A 18 11.45 -5.25 -9.15
CA ILE A 18 11.07 -4.02 -9.86
C ILE A 18 11.96 -2.85 -9.42
N ARG A 19 12.21 -2.71 -8.11
CA ARG A 19 13.03 -1.63 -7.55
C ARG A 19 14.48 -1.70 -8.04
N LEU A 20 15.03 -2.90 -8.14
CA LEU A 20 16.37 -3.17 -8.66
C LEU A 20 16.45 -3.08 -10.19
N GLY A 21 15.36 -2.77 -10.88
CA GLY A 21 15.31 -2.65 -12.34
C GLY A 21 15.43 -3.98 -13.09
N LYS A 22 15.34 -5.13 -12.40
CA LYS A 22 15.44 -6.46 -13.02
C LYS A 22 14.26 -6.75 -13.96
N ILE A 23 13.10 -6.18 -13.65
CA ILE A 23 11.89 -6.31 -14.45
C ILE A 23 11.07 -5.02 -14.41
N GLY A 24 10.51 -4.63 -15.56
CA GLY A 24 9.59 -3.49 -15.64
C GLY A 24 8.22 -3.82 -15.03
N VAL A 25 7.49 -2.79 -14.59
CA VAL A 25 6.16 -2.92 -13.97
C VAL A 25 5.17 -3.70 -14.85
N LYS A 26 5.15 -3.43 -16.17
CA LYS A 26 4.26 -4.13 -17.12
C LYS A 26 4.60 -5.63 -17.19
N ALA A 27 5.88 -5.95 -17.33
CA ALA A 27 6.35 -7.33 -17.38
C ALA A 27 6.10 -8.08 -16.06
N ALA A 28 6.26 -7.42 -14.91
CA ALA A 28 5.94 -8.01 -13.61
C ALA A 28 4.44 -8.31 -13.44
N VAL A 29 3.58 -7.41 -13.90
CA VAL A 29 2.12 -7.59 -13.90
C VAL A 29 1.70 -8.82 -14.69
N GLU A 30 2.31 -9.02 -15.86
CA GLU A 30 2.07 -10.18 -16.73
C GLU A 30 2.67 -11.45 -16.13
N LYS A 31 3.95 -11.43 -15.74
CA LYS A 31 4.68 -12.58 -15.16
C LYS A 31 4.01 -13.12 -13.90
N TYR A 32 3.57 -12.23 -13.00
CA TYR A 32 2.98 -12.62 -11.73
C TYR A 32 1.45 -12.61 -11.75
N GLY A 33 0.80 -12.29 -12.87
CA GLY A 33 -0.66 -12.22 -12.97
C GLY A 33 -1.30 -11.28 -11.94
N ILE A 34 -0.64 -10.15 -11.64
CA ILE A 34 -1.12 -9.15 -10.67
C ILE A 34 -1.57 -7.89 -11.37
N SER A 35 -2.63 -7.23 -10.89
CA SER A 35 -3.01 -5.93 -11.46
C SER A 35 -2.00 -4.84 -11.10
N LYS A 36 -1.84 -3.83 -11.97
CA LYS A 36 -1.05 -2.61 -11.68
C LYS A 36 -1.49 -1.94 -10.37
N SER A 37 -2.80 -1.90 -10.12
CA SER A 37 -3.36 -1.31 -8.89
C SER A 37 -2.98 -2.09 -7.63
N THR A 38 -2.91 -3.42 -7.70
CA THR A 38 -2.49 -4.29 -6.60
C THR A 38 -1.03 -4.03 -6.25
N LEU A 39 -0.17 -3.98 -7.27
CA LEU A 39 1.25 -3.69 -7.11
C LEU A 39 1.47 -2.29 -6.51
N ALA A 40 0.73 -1.28 -6.99
CA ALA A 40 0.79 0.07 -6.43
C ALA A 40 0.37 0.10 -4.95
N LYS A 41 -0.68 -0.65 -4.57
CA LYS A 41 -1.10 -0.79 -3.17
C LYS A 41 -0.02 -1.43 -2.31
N TRP A 42 0.64 -2.49 -2.78
CA TRP A 42 1.73 -3.13 -2.03
C TRP A 42 2.93 -2.21 -1.85
N ARG A 43 3.36 -1.51 -2.91
CA ARG A 43 4.45 -0.53 -2.82
C ARG A 43 4.15 0.57 -1.81
N ARG A 44 2.95 1.17 -1.85
CA ARG A 44 2.53 2.20 -0.91
C ARG A 44 2.51 1.69 0.53
N ARG A 45 1.96 0.50 0.77
CA ARG A 45 1.95 -0.08 2.12
C ARG A 45 3.36 -0.38 2.63
N TYR A 46 4.23 -0.87 1.76
CA TYR A 46 5.63 -1.12 2.11
C TYR A 46 6.38 0.17 2.46
N GLU A 47 6.10 1.27 1.77
CA GLU A 47 6.68 2.58 2.08
C GLU A 47 6.23 3.14 3.43
N ILE A 48 4.96 2.94 3.81
CA ILE A 48 4.39 3.49 5.05
C ILE A 48 4.67 2.61 6.28
N TYR A 49 4.60 1.29 6.11
CA TYR A 49 4.59 0.31 7.21
C TYR A 49 5.76 -0.69 7.11
N GLY A 50 6.66 -0.56 6.14
CA GLY A 50 7.74 -1.52 5.93
C GLY A 50 7.22 -2.92 5.53
N TYR A 51 7.96 -3.95 5.91
CA TYR A 51 7.62 -5.34 5.54
C TYR A 51 6.27 -5.79 6.10
N GLU A 52 5.91 -5.38 7.32
CA GLU A 52 4.61 -5.67 7.95
C GLU A 52 3.43 -5.17 7.10
N GLY A 53 3.62 -4.10 6.32
CA GLY A 53 2.61 -3.58 5.38
C GLY A 53 2.23 -4.56 4.25
N LEU A 54 3.06 -5.57 4.01
CA LEU A 54 2.84 -6.61 3.01
C LEU A 54 2.16 -7.85 3.59
N GLU A 55 2.10 -7.97 4.92
CA GLU A 55 1.40 -9.05 5.58
C GLU A 55 -0.11 -8.97 5.35
N ASP A 56 -0.75 -10.14 5.44
CA ASP A 56 -2.19 -10.20 5.36
C ASP A 56 -2.78 -9.67 6.67
N ARG A 57 -3.61 -8.64 6.56
CA ARG A 57 -4.29 -8.08 7.72
C ARG A 57 -5.34 -9.08 8.21
N THR A 58 -5.16 -9.55 9.44
CA THR A 58 -6.14 -10.39 10.14
C THR A 58 -7.28 -9.58 10.75
N HIS A 59 -7.09 -8.27 10.92
CA HIS A 59 -8.06 -7.38 11.54
C HIS A 59 -8.04 -5.99 10.90
N ASN A 60 -9.15 -5.26 11.05
CA ASN A 60 -9.24 -3.85 10.68
C ASN A 60 -8.56 -2.98 11.73
N ARG A 61 -7.87 -1.93 11.28
CA ARG A 61 -7.29 -0.94 12.20
C ARG A 61 -8.42 -0.08 12.78
N SER A 62 -8.45 0.03 14.10
CA SER A 62 -9.27 1.02 14.79
C SER A 62 -8.49 2.33 14.89
N TYR A 63 -9.19 3.44 14.70
CA TYR A 63 -8.63 4.78 14.80
C TYR A 63 -9.39 5.54 15.88
N SER A 64 -8.68 6.22 16.78
CA SER A 64 -9.31 7.02 17.84
C SER A 64 -10.14 8.15 17.23
N ALA A 65 -11.18 8.57 17.95
CA ALA A 65 -12.03 9.69 17.53
C ALA A 65 -11.21 10.97 17.33
N GLU A 66 -10.24 11.21 18.22
CA GLU A 66 -9.31 12.34 18.15
C GLU A 66 -8.48 12.31 16.86
N LEU A 67 -7.88 11.16 16.50
CA LEU A 67 -7.07 11.05 15.30
C LEU A 67 -7.92 11.22 14.03
N LYS A 68 -9.15 10.69 14.00
CA LYS A 68 -10.09 10.93 12.90
C LYS A 68 -10.42 12.42 12.78
N LEU A 69 -10.70 13.09 13.90
CA LEU A 69 -11.01 14.52 13.90
C LEU A 69 -9.82 15.33 13.37
N GLN A 70 -8.61 15.04 13.81
CA GLN A 70 -7.39 15.68 13.30
C GLN A 70 -7.25 15.52 11.78
N ALA A 71 -7.45 14.31 11.25
CA ALA A 71 -7.38 14.07 9.80
C ALA A 71 -8.44 14.86 9.01
N VAL A 72 -9.66 15.02 9.55
CA VAL A 72 -10.73 15.80 8.93
C VAL A 72 -10.39 17.29 8.95
N LEU A 73 -9.96 17.82 10.10
CA LEU A 73 -9.56 19.23 10.22
C LEU A 73 -8.40 19.57 9.30
N ASP A 74 -7.39 18.70 9.22
CA ASP A 74 -6.29 18.85 8.28
C ASP A 74 -6.79 18.90 6.83
N TYR A 75 -7.74 18.05 6.45
CA TYR A 75 -8.29 18.05 5.10
C TYR A 75 -8.98 19.36 4.74
N LEU A 76 -9.77 19.90 5.67
CA LEU A 76 -10.50 21.14 5.46
C LEU A 76 -9.56 22.36 5.41
N ASN A 77 -8.46 22.34 6.17
CA ASN A 77 -7.59 23.50 6.35
C ASN A 77 -6.35 23.53 5.45
N SER A 78 -5.85 22.37 5.01
CA SER A 78 -4.50 22.28 4.40
C SER A 78 -4.47 22.35 2.87
N GLY A 79 -5.61 22.28 2.18
CA GLY A 79 -5.67 22.20 0.72
C GLY A 79 -5.00 20.93 0.13
N ARG A 80 -4.60 19.98 0.97
CA ARG A 80 -3.89 18.76 0.57
C ARG A 80 -4.85 17.76 -0.09
N LEU A 81 -4.30 16.99 -1.01
CA LEU A 81 -5.01 15.87 -1.61
C LEU A 81 -5.30 14.80 -0.56
N LYS A 82 -6.49 14.18 -0.68
CA LYS A 82 -6.96 13.10 0.22
C LYS A 82 -5.91 12.02 0.50
N TYR A 83 -5.13 11.62 -0.52
CA TYR A 83 -4.12 10.58 -0.36
C TYR A 83 -2.94 10.99 0.53
N GLN A 84 -2.53 12.26 0.48
CA GLN A 84 -1.44 12.76 1.33
C GLN A 84 -1.84 12.74 2.80
N ILE A 85 -3.12 12.99 3.09
CA ILE A 85 -3.67 12.96 4.45
C ILE A 85 -3.75 11.52 4.96
N ILE A 86 -4.20 10.59 4.10
CA ILE A 86 -4.20 9.15 4.42
C ILE A 86 -2.78 8.66 4.73
N ASP A 87 -1.76 9.13 4.00
CA ASP A 87 -0.37 8.73 4.24
C ASP A 87 0.22 9.36 5.52
N LYS A 88 -0.23 10.57 5.88
CA LYS A 88 0.16 11.26 7.11
C LYS A 88 -0.42 10.58 8.36
N TYR A 89 -1.71 10.25 8.33
CA TYR A 89 -2.44 9.66 9.46
C TYR A 89 -2.55 8.14 9.27
N LYS A 90 -1.49 7.43 9.69
CA LYS A 90 -1.31 5.97 9.57
C LYS A 90 -2.46 5.18 10.18
#